data_AF-A0A7R9PVH2-F1
#
_entry.id   AF-A0A7R9PVH2-F1
#
_cell.length_a   1.000
_cell.length_b   1.000
_cell.length_c   1.000
_cell.angle_alpha   90.00
_cell.angle_beta   90.00
_cell.angle_gamma   90.00
#
_symmetry.space_group_name_H-M   'P 1'
#
loop_
_entity.id
_entity.type
_entity.pdbx_description
1 polymer ?
#
loop_
_entity_poly.entity_id
_entity_poly.type
_entity_poly.pdbx_seq_one_letter_code
_entity_poly.pdbx_strand_id
1 'polypeptide(L)'
;MSLVAVVMVLISSYNLVLCESSESNDTSQTCTAHMLCPNTDYGSHSPYIPCNYLPIEFLECEEPYDHKGNETARRDMGYGCSKFGGQKYEDMQFTKRNCTVLDGIQCLGDKSFWKDGFPCVKYSGHYFVTTLLYSLLLGFLGMDRFCLGHTGTAVGKLLTLGGVGIWWIVDIVLLVTGHLMPEDGSNWMTTA
;
A
#
# COMPACT_ATOMS: atom_id res chain seq x y z
N MET A 1 -21.58 14.65 31.93
CA MET A 1 -21.01 13.29 32.08
C MET A 1 -20.90 12.67 30.70
N SER A 2 -20.23 13.40 29.81
CA SER A 2 -20.44 13.38 28.37
C SER A 2 -19.24 12.77 27.69
N LEU A 3 -19.49 11.89 26.71
CA LEU A 3 -18.61 11.40 25.64
C LEU A 3 -17.21 10.88 26.01
N VAL A 4 -16.43 11.62 26.80
CA VAL A 4 -15.11 11.26 27.35
C VAL A 4 -15.15 9.94 28.12
N ALA A 5 -16.21 9.69 28.90
CA ALA A 5 -16.38 8.42 29.60
C ALA A 5 -16.64 7.25 28.64
N VAL A 6 -17.36 7.48 27.54
CA VAL A 6 -17.62 6.46 26.51
C VAL A 6 -16.34 6.15 25.75
N VAL A 7 -15.55 7.17 25.40
CA VAL A 7 -14.25 6.99 24.72
C VAL A 7 -13.25 6.22 25.59
N MET A 8 -13.21 6.49 26.91
CA MET A 8 -12.34 5.74 27.83
C MET A 8 -12.77 4.27 28.00
N VAL A 9 -14.08 3.97 28.01
CA VAL A 9 -14.59 2.59 28.08
C VAL A 9 -14.30 1.82 26.79
N LEU A 10 -14.40 2.49 25.65
CA LEU A 10 -14.05 1.93 24.35
C LEU A 10 -12.54 1.62 24.27
N ILE A 11 -11.66 2.54 24.65
CA ILE A 11 -10.19 2.31 24.68
C ILE A 11 -9.79 1.11 25.57
N SER A 12 -10.53 0.87 26.66
CA SER A 12 -10.29 -0.27 27.54
C SER A 12 -10.69 -1.63 26.94
N SER A 13 -11.49 -1.66 25.86
CA SER A 13 -11.97 -2.89 25.20
C SER A 13 -11.26 -3.22 23.89
N TYR A 14 -10.40 -2.33 23.37
CA TYR A 14 -9.61 -2.57 22.14
C TYR A 14 -8.22 -3.17 22.37
N ASN A 15 -7.83 -3.48 23.61
CA ASN A 15 -6.57 -4.15 23.94
C ASN A 15 -6.60 -5.68 23.71
N LEU A 16 -7.46 -6.17 22.81
CA LEU A 16 -7.65 -7.60 22.58
C LEU A 16 -7.67 -7.95 21.09
N VAL A 17 -6.67 -7.45 20.35
CA VAL A 17 -6.26 -8.05 19.08
C VAL A 17 -4.73 -8.18 19.11
N LEU A 18 -4.26 -9.18 19.84
CA LEU A 18 -2.93 -9.75 19.62
C LEU A 18 -3.08 -10.73 18.44
N CYS A 19 -2.49 -10.40 17.29
CA CYS A 19 -2.29 -11.37 16.22
C CYS A 19 -1.20 -12.35 16.66
N GLU A 20 -1.63 -13.51 17.12
CA GLU A 20 -0.80 -14.70 17.30
C GLU A 20 -0.48 -15.28 15.92
N SER A 21 0.80 -15.35 15.56
CA SER A 21 1.24 -16.07 14.37
C SER A 21 1.43 -17.54 14.75
N SER A 22 0.58 -18.40 14.19
CA SER A 22 0.68 -19.86 14.33
C SER A 22 1.58 -20.41 13.23
N GLU A 23 2.51 -21.26 13.67
CA GLU A 23 3.48 -22.00 12.88
C GLU A 23 2.76 -23.13 12.14
N SER A 24 2.83 -23.15 10.80
CA SER A 24 2.41 -24.30 9.99
C SER A 24 3.58 -24.78 9.15
N ASN A 25 4.24 -25.81 9.68
CA ASN A 25 5.15 -26.69 8.97
C ASN A 25 4.31 -27.67 8.14
N ASP A 26 4.35 -27.58 6.80
CA ASP A 26 3.90 -28.69 5.96
C ASP A 26 4.86 -28.94 4.80
N THR A 27 5.16 -30.22 4.66
CA THR A 27 6.18 -30.81 3.81
C THR A 27 5.48 -31.44 2.62
N SER A 28 5.65 -30.91 1.40
CA SER A 28 5.47 -31.77 0.22
C SER A 28 6.10 -31.24 -1.07
N GLN A 29 7.08 -32.02 -1.52
CA GLN A 29 7.35 -32.41 -2.91
C GLN A 29 8.30 -31.53 -3.74
N THR A 30 9.57 -31.80 -3.49
CA THR A 30 10.71 -31.68 -4.40
C THR A 30 10.50 -32.49 -5.69
N CYS A 31 10.60 -31.84 -6.84
CA CYS A 31 10.82 -32.53 -8.11
C CYS A 31 12.32 -32.89 -8.21
N THR A 32 12.67 -34.17 -8.15
CA THR A 32 14.05 -34.65 -8.28
C THR A 32 14.37 -35.17 -9.69
N ALA A 33 15.32 -34.50 -10.33
CA ALA A 33 16.44 -34.98 -11.15
C ALA A 33 16.29 -36.03 -12.27
N HIS A 34 15.12 -36.56 -12.63
CA HIS A 34 15.04 -37.53 -13.75
C HIS A 34 13.71 -37.51 -14.53
N MET A 35 13.32 -36.34 -15.03
CA MET A 35 12.70 -36.19 -16.35
C MET A 35 12.91 -34.74 -16.78
N LEU A 36 13.65 -34.57 -17.86
CA LEU A 36 13.92 -33.27 -18.48
C LEU A 36 12.60 -32.51 -18.63
N CYS A 37 12.47 -31.31 -18.04
CA CYS A 37 11.49 -30.34 -18.51
C CYS A 37 11.90 -29.99 -19.95
N PRO A 38 11.21 -30.47 -21.00
CA PRO A 38 11.56 -30.11 -22.35
C PRO A 38 11.02 -28.70 -22.56
N ASN A 39 11.92 -27.75 -22.71
CA ASN A 39 11.59 -26.45 -23.24
C ASN A 39 10.94 -26.60 -24.63
N THR A 40 10.00 -25.70 -24.89
CA THR A 40 9.58 -25.19 -26.22
C THR A 40 8.82 -26.14 -27.15
N ASP A 41 7.63 -26.61 -26.75
CA ASP A 41 6.60 -26.83 -27.75
C ASP A 41 5.22 -26.42 -27.23
N TYR A 42 4.66 -25.36 -27.83
CA TYR A 42 3.26 -24.97 -27.65
C TYR A 42 2.38 -25.96 -28.42
N GLY A 43 2.44 -27.24 -28.05
CA GLY A 43 1.54 -28.24 -28.59
C GLY A 43 0.11 -27.83 -28.29
N SER A 44 -0.78 -27.86 -29.28
CA SER A 44 -2.23 -27.60 -29.14
C SER A 44 -2.96 -28.51 -28.15
N HIS A 45 -2.24 -29.39 -27.46
CA HIS A 45 -2.74 -30.36 -26.49
C HIS A 45 -2.15 -30.20 -25.07
N SER A 46 -1.35 -29.15 -24.80
CA SER A 46 -0.82 -28.88 -23.46
C SER A 46 -1.79 -28.00 -22.64
N PRO A 47 -2.16 -28.39 -21.40
CA PRO A 47 -3.06 -27.60 -20.54
C PRO A 47 -2.37 -26.39 -19.88
N TYR A 48 -1.05 -26.23 -20.05
CA TYR A 48 -0.27 -25.21 -19.35
C TYR A 48 -0.25 -23.87 -20.09
N ILE A 49 -0.62 -22.80 -19.39
CA ILE A 49 -0.50 -21.42 -19.87
C ILE A 49 0.95 -20.91 -19.70
N PRO A 50 1.46 -20.00 -20.55
CA PRO A 50 2.79 -19.43 -20.37
C PRO A 50 2.86 -18.57 -19.11
N CYS A 51 3.97 -18.64 -18.38
CA CYS A 51 4.13 -17.94 -17.09
C CYS A 51 3.91 -16.42 -17.20
N ASN A 52 4.32 -15.79 -18.32
CA ASN A 52 4.15 -14.34 -18.50
C ASN A 52 2.67 -13.87 -18.59
N TYR A 53 1.75 -14.77 -18.95
CA TYR A 53 0.31 -14.45 -19.04
C TYR A 53 -0.45 -14.67 -17.73
N LEU A 54 0.21 -15.15 -16.69
CA LEU A 54 -0.42 -15.32 -15.38
C LEU A 54 -0.93 -13.95 -14.86
N PRO A 55 -2.14 -13.90 -14.27
CA PRO A 55 -2.63 -12.69 -13.62
C PRO A 55 -1.80 -12.38 -12.37
N ILE A 56 -1.83 -11.11 -11.96
CA ILE A 56 -1.01 -10.57 -10.86
C ILE A 56 -1.27 -11.23 -9.50
N GLU A 57 -2.44 -11.84 -9.30
CA GLU A 57 -2.83 -12.55 -8.07
C GLU A 57 -1.99 -13.82 -7.83
N PHE A 58 -1.37 -14.35 -8.87
CA PHE A 58 -0.55 -15.57 -8.85
C PHE A 58 0.95 -15.28 -8.97
N LEU A 59 1.33 -14.01 -8.85
CA LEU A 59 2.69 -13.53 -8.99
C LEU A 59 3.12 -12.78 -7.73
N GLU A 60 4.33 -13.07 -7.27
CA GLU A 60 5.02 -12.34 -6.23
C GLU A 60 6.05 -11.41 -6.87
N CYS A 61 5.79 -10.10 -6.82
CA CYS A 61 6.60 -9.08 -7.50
C CYS A 61 7.38 -8.22 -6.52
N GLU A 62 8.62 -7.91 -6.86
CA GLU A 62 9.47 -7.02 -6.06
C GLU A 62 8.89 -5.60 -6.01
N GLU A 63 9.18 -4.87 -4.93
CA GLU A 63 8.84 -3.46 -4.81
C GLU A 63 9.57 -2.61 -5.87
N PRO A 64 8.96 -1.51 -6.33
CA PRO A 64 9.53 -0.73 -7.42
C PRO A 64 10.74 0.06 -6.89
N TYR A 65 11.84 0.02 -7.63
CA TYR A 65 13.04 0.77 -7.26
C TYR A 65 12.79 2.29 -7.32
N ASP A 66 13.23 3.02 -6.29
CA ASP A 66 13.10 4.47 -6.21
C ASP A 66 14.36 5.18 -6.69
N HIS A 67 14.24 5.89 -7.81
CA HIS A 67 15.31 6.70 -8.39
C HIS A 67 15.44 8.08 -7.76
N LYS A 68 14.66 8.41 -6.72
CA LYS A 68 14.71 9.67 -5.96
C LYS A 68 14.64 10.92 -6.84
N GLY A 69 13.78 10.91 -7.85
CA GLY A 69 13.63 12.01 -8.80
C GLY A 69 14.62 12.02 -9.96
N ASN A 70 15.54 11.05 -10.05
CA ASN A 70 16.51 10.99 -11.15
C ASN A 70 15.93 10.31 -12.40
N GLU A 71 15.40 11.12 -13.32
CA GLU A 71 14.85 10.66 -14.59
C GLU A 71 15.88 9.98 -15.51
N THR A 72 17.15 10.37 -15.41
CA THR A 72 18.22 9.78 -16.23
C THR A 72 18.48 8.34 -15.81
N ALA A 73 18.64 8.11 -14.51
CA ALA A 73 18.83 6.76 -13.96
C ALA A 73 17.65 5.83 -14.29
N ARG A 74 16.42 6.35 -14.26
CA ARG A 74 15.22 5.63 -14.70
C ARG A 74 15.28 5.25 -16.17
N ARG A 75 15.68 6.18 -17.05
CA ARG A 75 15.78 5.91 -18.50
C ARG A 75 16.88 4.89 -18.79
N ASP A 76 17.99 4.93 -18.07
CA ASP A 76 19.12 4.03 -18.26
C ASP A 76 18.80 2.60 -17.79
N MET A 77 18.09 2.44 -16.66
CA MET A 77 17.69 1.10 -16.17
C MET A 77 16.44 0.55 -16.86
N GLY A 78 15.53 1.41 -17.32
CA GLY A 78 14.28 0.99 -17.98
C GLY A 78 13.21 0.44 -17.03
N TYR A 79 13.46 0.43 -15.73
CA TYR A 79 12.52 0.08 -14.66
C TYR A 79 12.76 0.97 -13.42
N GLY A 80 11.81 0.94 -12.48
CA GLY A 80 11.75 1.82 -11.33
C GLY A 80 10.98 3.11 -11.58
N CYS A 81 10.82 3.88 -10.52
CA CYS A 81 10.02 5.11 -10.49
C CYS A 81 10.92 6.30 -10.14
N SER A 82 10.77 7.41 -10.85
CA SER A 82 11.42 8.67 -10.48
C SER A 82 10.56 9.48 -9.53
N LYS A 83 9.23 9.38 -9.68
CA LYS A 83 8.24 10.04 -8.84
C LYS A 83 7.21 9.03 -8.36
N PHE A 84 6.98 9.00 -7.06
CA PHE A 84 5.92 8.24 -6.43
C PHE A 84 4.69 9.10 -6.17
N GLY A 85 3.52 8.48 -6.28
CA GLY A 85 2.24 9.11 -6.02
C GLY A 85 1.57 9.71 -7.26
N GLY A 86 0.39 10.29 -7.01
CA GLY A 86 -0.55 10.76 -8.04
C GLY A 86 -1.98 10.45 -7.60
N GLN A 87 -2.88 11.44 -7.70
CA GLN A 87 -4.31 11.22 -7.40
C GLN A 87 -5.11 10.80 -8.63
N LYS A 88 -4.64 11.19 -9.82
CA LYS A 88 -5.24 10.82 -11.10
C LYS A 88 -4.38 9.80 -11.81
N TYR A 89 -5.01 8.95 -12.61
CA TYR A 89 -4.34 7.90 -13.36
C TYR A 89 -3.37 8.47 -14.40
N GLU A 90 -3.69 9.61 -14.99
CA GLU A 90 -2.89 10.27 -16.04
C GLU A 90 -1.57 10.84 -15.50
N ASP A 91 -1.54 11.25 -14.23
CA ASP A 91 -0.36 11.81 -13.57
C ASP A 91 0.54 10.72 -12.96
N MET A 92 0.09 9.46 -13.00
CA MET A 92 0.74 8.33 -12.35
C MET A 92 1.76 7.67 -13.27
N GLN A 93 2.97 7.45 -12.75
CA GLN A 93 3.99 6.69 -13.46
C GLN A 93 3.75 5.18 -13.34
N PHE A 94 4.10 4.45 -14.38
CA PHE A 94 4.09 3.00 -14.42
C PHE A 94 5.49 2.46 -14.63
N THR A 95 5.80 1.34 -13.97
CA THR A 95 7.09 0.66 -14.07
C THR A 95 6.90 -0.83 -14.34
N LYS A 96 7.98 -1.44 -14.84
CA LYS A 96 8.17 -2.89 -14.81
C LYS A 96 8.61 -3.33 -13.43
N ARG A 97 8.18 -4.51 -13.01
CA ARG A 97 8.67 -5.19 -11.82
C ARG A 97 9.14 -6.58 -12.18
N ASN A 98 10.13 -7.08 -11.45
CA ASN A 98 10.54 -8.46 -11.52
C ASN A 98 9.55 -9.28 -10.68
N CYS A 99 8.83 -10.19 -11.34
CA CYS A 99 7.78 -11.00 -10.75
C CYS A 99 8.15 -12.46 -10.83
N THR A 100 7.89 -13.20 -9.75
CA THR A 100 8.08 -14.64 -9.66
C THR A 100 6.74 -15.33 -9.47
N VAL A 101 6.54 -16.48 -10.10
CA VAL A 101 5.32 -17.28 -9.94
C VAL A 101 5.27 -17.89 -8.55
N LEU A 102 4.11 -17.83 -7.89
CA LEU A 102 3.89 -18.43 -6.58
C LEU A 102 4.16 -19.95 -6.59
N ASP A 103 4.67 -20.43 -5.46
CA ASP A 103 4.91 -21.85 -5.25
C ASP A 103 3.58 -22.63 -5.31
N GLY A 104 3.55 -23.69 -6.14
CA GLY A 104 2.37 -24.52 -6.37
C GLY A 104 1.69 -24.29 -7.72
N ILE A 105 2.06 -23.26 -8.49
CA ILE A 105 1.52 -23.03 -9.82
C ILE A 105 2.47 -23.56 -10.90
N GLN A 106 1.94 -24.42 -11.78
CA GLN A 106 2.68 -24.96 -12.93
C GLN A 106 2.33 -24.15 -14.19
N CYS A 107 3.32 -23.47 -14.73
CA CYS A 107 3.23 -22.72 -15.97
C CYS A 107 4.43 -23.03 -16.87
N LEU A 108 4.31 -22.70 -18.15
CA LEU A 108 5.35 -22.97 -19.14
C LEU A 108 6.28 -21.75 -19.31
N GLY A 109 7.59 -21.97 -19.22
CA GLY A 109 8.63 -20.94 -19.40
C GLY A 109 9.33 -20.54 -18.11
N ASP A 110 9.97 -19.37 -18.14
CA ASP A 110 10.67 -18.83 -16.97
C ASP A 110 9.67 -18.43 -15.88
N LYS A 111 9.92 -18.89 -14.65
CA LYS A 111 9.09 -18.56 -13.49
C LYS A 111 9.33 -17.14 -12.96
N SER A 112 10.47 -16.53 -13.28
CA SER A 112 10.77 -15.14 -12.97
C SER A 112 10.86 -14.33 -14.27
N PHE A 113 10.10 -13.25 -14.34
CA PHE A 113 10.02 -12.42 -15.53
C PHE A 113 9.64 -10.98 -15.21
N TRP A 114 9.96 -10.07 -16.13
CA TRP A 114 9.60 -8.67 -16.03
C TRP A 114 8.16 -8.46 -16.50
N LYS A 115 7.31 -7.94 -15.63
CA LYS A 115 5.91 -7.61 -15.95
C LYS A 115 5.70 -6.10 -15.87
N ASP A 116 5.08 -5.56 -16.92
CA ASP A 116 4.70 -4.17 -17.07
C ASP A 116 3.37 -3.84 -16.38
N GLY A 117 3.09 -2.55 -16.18
CA GLY A 117 1.77 -2.06 -15.75
C GLY A 117 1.61 -1.84 -14.26
N PHE A 118 2.69 -1.82 -13.48
CA PHE A 118 2.61 -1.54 -12.05
C PHE A 118 2.66 -0.04 -11.76
N PRO A 119 1.70 0.52 -11.02
CA PRO A 119 1.72 1.92 -10.65
C PRO A 119 2.82 2.23 -9.63
N CYS A 120 3.44 3.39 -9.78
CA CYS A 120 4.42 3.96 -8.86
C CYS A 120 3.73 4.62 -7.65
N VAL A 121 3.04 3.81 -6.84
CA VAL A 121 2.39 4.24 -5.62
C VAL A 121 3.01 3.53 -4.43
N LYS A 122 3.19 4.29 -3.35
CA LYS A 122 3.56 3.76 -2.04
C LYS A 122 2.33 3.84 -1.18
N TYR A 123 1.93 2.75 -0.56
CA TYR A 123 0.89 2.76 0.46
C TYR A 123 1.55 2.76 1.83
N SER A 124 1.00 3.53 2.76
CA SER A 124 1.32 3.42 4.19
C SER A 124 0.11 2.83 4.90
N GLY A 125 0.29 2.22 6.08
CA GLY A 125 -0.79 1.62 6.88
C GLY A 125 -1.82 2.62 7.44
N HIS A 126 -1.93 3.80 6.83
CA HIS A 126 -2.90 4.83 7.15
C HIS A 126 -4.15 4.65 6.30
N TYR A 127 -5.27 4.39 6.98
CA TYR A 127 -6.58 4.27 6.36
C TYR A 127 -7.27 5.63 6.37
N PHE A 128 -7.80 6.03 5.22
CA PHE A 128 -8.54 7.29 5.10
C PHE A 128 -9.69 7.38 6.10
N VAL A 129 -10.43 6.29 6.31
CA VAL A 129 -11.59 6.22 7.19
C VAL A 129 -11.20 6.36 8.66
N THR A 130 -10.08 5.77 9.09
CA THR A 130 -9.63 5.88 10.48
C THR A 130 -9.18 7.31 10.78
N THR A 131 -8.42 7.94 9.87
CA THR A 131 -8.04 9.37 9.99
C THR A 131 -9.27 10.28 10.00
N LEU A 132 -10.26 10.04 9.14
CA LEU A 132 -11.51 10.81 9.15
C LEU A 132 -12.26 10.66 10.48
N LEU A 133 -12.32 9.46 11.05
CA LEU A 133 -12.94 9.21 12.35
C LEU A 133 -12.16 9.87 13.50
N TYR A 134 -10.83 9.83 13.47
CA TYR A 134 -9.98 10.54 14.42
C TYR A 134 -10.16 12.06 14.31
N SER A 135 -10.24 12.61 13.11
CA SER A 135 -10.55 14.04 12.90
C SER A 135 -11.95 14.42 13.42
N LEU A 136 -12.96 13.54 13.30
CA LEU A 136 -14.29 13.77 13.87
C LEU A 136 -14.31 13.72 15.40
N LEU A 137 -13.67 12.72 16.02
CA LEU A 137 -13.74 12.46 17.47
C LEU A 137 -12.71 13.27 18.28
N LEU A 138 -11.53 13.54 17.73
CA LEU A 138 -10.39 14.17 18.39
C LEU A 138 -9.98 15.50 17.72
N GLY A 139 -10.72 15.95 16.71
CA GLY A 139 -10.40 17.17 15.96
C GLY A 139 -10.45 18.46 16.78
N PHE A 140 -11.22 18.50 17.88
CA PHE A 140 -11.21 19.65 18.80
C PHE A 140 -9.86 19.83 19.52
N LEU A 141 -9.14 18.73 19.76
CA LEU A 141 -7.80 18.74 20.37
C LEU A 141 -6.66 18.83 19.34
N GLY A 142 -6.97 18.72 18.04
CA GLY A 142 -5.97 18.79 16.97
C GLY A 142 -5.01 17.59 16.90
N MET A 143 -5.33 16.48 17.58
CA MET A 143 -4.46 15.30 17.68
C MET A 143 -4.26 14.59 16.33
N ASP A 144 -5.28 14.60 15.47
CA ASP A 144 -5.25 14.04 14.11
C ASP A 144 -4.08 14.60 13.27
N ARG A 145 -3.81 15.90 13.39
CA ARG A 145 -2.76 16.60 12.61
C ARG A 145 -1.35 16.38 13.17
N PHE A 146 -1.23 16.12 14.47
CA PHE A 146 0.04 15.70 15.10
C PHE A 146 0.45 14.30 14.62
N CYS A 147 -0.52 13.39 14.45
CA CYS A 147 -0.26 12.03 13.98
C CYS A 147 0.16 11.97 12.51
N LEU A 148 -0.25 12.93 11.67
CA LEU A 148 0.14 13.01 10.26
C LEU A 148 1.49 13.70 10.00
N GLY A 149 2.18 14.20 11.03
CA GLY A 149 3.49 14.88 10.92
C GLY A 149 3.44 16.41 10.79
N HIS A 150 2.25 16.98 10.51
CA HIS A 150 2.05 18.41 10.26
C HIS A 150 1.99 19.27 11.53
N THR A 151 3.09 19.27 12.27
CA THR A 151 3.24 19.88 13.60
C THR A 151 2.98 21.39 13.59
N GLY A 152 3.36 22.11 12.53
CA GLY A 152 3.18 23.57 12.43
C GLY A 152 1.71 24.02 12.45
N THR A 153 0.85 23.35 11.68
CA THR A 153 -0.60 23.64 11.67
C THR A 153 -1.31 23.19 12.95
N ALA A 154 -0.79 22.13 13.59
CA ALA A 154 -1.32 21.61 14.85
C ALA A 154 -1.06 22.59 16.01
N VAL A 155 0.13 23.18 16.08
CA VAL A 155 0.46 24.22 17.08
C VAL A 155 -0.37 25.49 16.87
N GLY A 156 -0.64 25.89 15.62
CA GLY A 156 -1.52 27.03 15.32
C GLY A 156 -2.96 26.84 15.83
N LYS A 157 -3.51 25.62 15.73
CA LYS A 157 -4.82 25.27 16.33
C LYS A 157 -4.79 25.38 17.86
N LEU A 158 -3.73 24.92 18.52
CA LEU A 158 -3.60 24.99 19.98
C LEU A 158 -3.45 26.43 20.49
N LEU A 159 -2.66 27.27 19.81
CA LEU A 159 -2.47 28.67 20.20
C LEU A 159 -3.74 29.52 20.00
N THR A 160 -4.63 29.12 19.10
CA THR A 160 -5.93 29.75 18.89
C THR A 160 -7.05 29.16 19.76
N LEU A 161 -6.70 28.44 20.84
CA LEU A 161 -7.63 27.77 21.77
C LEU A 161 -8.57 26.76 21.08
N GLY A 162 -8.12 26.11 20.00
CA GLY A 162 -8.96 25.17 19.25
C GLY A 162 -10.14 25.86 18.55
N GLY A 163 -9.99 27.15 18.24
CA GLY A 163 -10.90 28.01 17.47
C GLY A 163 -12.35 27.54 17.33
N VAL A 164 -13.13 27.60 18.41
CA VAL A 164 -14.62 27.59 18.48
C VAL A 164 -15.33 26.77 17.37
N GLY A 165 -14.82 25.57 17.05
CA GLY A 165 -15.39 24.68 16.02
C GLY A 165 -15.17 25.07 14.54
N ILE A 166 -14.75 26.29 14.20
CA ILE A 166 -14.50 26.70 12.80
C ILE A 166 -13.31 25.92 12.22
N TRP A 167 -12.25 25.78 13.02
CA TRP A 167 -11.04 25.04 12.64
C TRP A 167 -11.26 23.54 12.48
N TRP A 168 -12.33 23.00 13.07
CA TRP A 168 -12.74 21.61 12.90
C TRP A 168 -13.40 21.39 11.54
N ILE A 169 -14.29 22.29 11.11
CA ILE A 169 -14.95 22.23 9.80
C ILE A 169 -13.93 22.35 8.66
N VAL A 170 -12.99 23.30 8.77
CA VAL A 170 -11.96 23.51 7.75
C VAL A 170 -11.09 22.26 7.58
N ASP A 171 -10.73 21.59 8.68
CA ASP A 171 -9.91 20.39 8.66
C ASP A 171 -10.61 19.20 8.00
N ILE A 172 -11.90 19.00 8.29
CA ILE A 172 -12.73 17.99 7.61
C ILE A 172 -12.80 18.27 6.11
N VAL A 173 -13.02 19.53 5.72
CA VAL A 173 -13.07 19.90 4.29
C VAL A 173 -11.73 19.63 3.60
N LEU A 174 -10.61 19.98 4.22
CA LEU A 174 -9.27 19.70 3.68
C LEU A 174 -8.98 18.19 3.56
N LEU A 175 -9.49 17.38 4.50
CA LEU A 175 -9.28 15.94 4.51
C LEU A 175 -10.12 15.27 3.42
N VAL A 176 -11.42 15.60 3.35
CA VAL A 176 -12.35 15.05 2.35
C VAL A 176 -11.97 15.49 0.93
N THR A 177 -11.44 16.70 0.75
CA THR A 177 -10.96 17.18 -0.55
C THR A 177 -9.63 16.55 -0.96
N GLY A 178 -9.01 15.71 -0.13
CA GLY A 178 -7.76 15.02 -0.45
C GLY A 178 -6.53 15.94 -0.54
N HIS A 179 -6.64 17.19 -0.08
CA HIS A 179 -5.52 18.13 0.02
C HIS A 179 -4.61 17.85 1.22
N LEU A 180 -5.08 17.02 2.14
CA LEU A 180 -4.36 16.46 3.25
C LEU A 180 -3.92 15.06 2.84
N MET A 181 -2.61 14.83 2.77
CA MET A 181 -2.01 13.53 2.51
C MET A 181 -0.97 13.28 3.60
N PRO A 182 -0.65 12.03 3.97
CA PRO A 182 0.43 11.74 4.89
C PRO A 182 1.75 12.36 4.38
N GLU A 183 2.55 12.88 5.31
CA GLU A 183 3.80 13.60 4.99
C GLU A 183 4.81 12.71 4.22
N ASP A 184 4.68 11.38 4.36
CA ASP A 184 5.46 10.38 3.63
C ASP A 184 5.15 10.31 2.11
N GLY A 185 4.18 11.10 1.61
CA GLY A 185 3.78 11.12 0.21
C GLY A 185 3.12 9.82 -0.27
N SER A 186 2.71 8.96 0.67
CA SER A 186 2.02 7.72 0.39
C SER A 186 0.53 7.94 0.06
N ASN A 187 -0.07 6.99 -0.67
CA ASN A 187 -1.49 6.98 -0.94
C ASN A 187 -2.26 6.29 0.20
N TRP A 188 -3.54 6.62 0.32
CA TRP A 188 -4.47 6.02 1.27
C TRP A 188 -4.70 4.55 0.95
N MET A 189 -4.67 3.69 1.97
CA MET A 189 -5.19 2.34 1.84
C MET A 189 -6.71 2.40 1.71
N THR A 190 -7.26 1.83 0.64
CA THR A 190 -8.71 1.79 0.37
C THR A 190 -9.41 0.61 1.03
N THR A 191 -8.65 -0.41 1.47
CA THR A 191 -9.15 -1.62 2.12
C THR A 191 -8.61 -1.69 3.54
N ALA A 192 -9.49 -1.80 4.54
CA ALA A 192 -9.16 -2.04 5.95
C ALA A 192 -9.56 -3.46 6.35
#